data_AF-A0A8S0VK85-F1
#
_entry.id   AF-A0A8S0VK85-F1
#
_cell.length_a   1.000
_cell.length_b   1.000
_cell.length_c   1.000
_cell.angle_alpha   90.00
_cell.angle_beta   90.00
_cell.angle_gamma   90.00
#
_symmetry.space_group_name_H-M   'P 1'
#
loop_
_entity.id
_entity.type
_entity.pdbx_description
1 polymer ?
#
loop_
_entity_poly.entity_id
_entity_poly.type
_entity_poly.pdbx_seq_one_letter_code
_entity_poly.pdbx_strand_id
1 'polypeptide(L)'
;MKPSFLEKYANIRFAGFVFFILASIFCLYKIYDLSGKPSDAYKRPILTHQLKLVSFIGRHGDRSPSDALPKGDKHANKINFFWPNGMSNLTDAGEMRQFRIGLELRRRYGDFLDYNASRYLAFSSPIYRCKDS
;
A
#
# COMPACT_ATOMS: atom_id res chain seq x y z
N MET A 1 -63.88 -54.53 -5.00
CA MET A 1 -64.56 -53.71 -6.02
C MET A 1 -63.51 -53.22 -7.01
N LYS A 2 -63.69 -53.40 -8.33
CA LYS A 2 -62.74 -52.89 -9.33
C LYS A 2 -63.02 -51.39 -9.53
N PRO A 3 -62.01 -50.51 -9.50
CA PRO A 3 -62.23 -49.07 -9.63
C PRO A 3 -62.85 -48.74 -10.98
N SER A 4 -63.75 -47.76 -10.97
CA SER A 4 -64.45 -47.31 -12.18
C SER A 4 -63.48 -46.67 -13.17
N PHE A 5 -63.86 -46.61 -14.46
CA PHE A 5 -63.03 -46.01 -15.49
C PHE A 5 -62.65 -44.55 -15.16
N LEU A 6 -63.57 -43.79 -14.56
CA LEU A 6 -63.36 -42.40 -14.15
C LEU A 6 -62.35 -42.29 -12.99
N GLU A 7 -62.40 -43.19 -12.00
CA GLU A 7 -61.42 -43.23 -10.92
C GLU A 7 -60.02 -43.56 -11.42
N LYS A 8 -59.90 -44.52 -12.34
CA LYS A 8 -58.62 -44.85 -12.97
C LYS A 8 -58.06 -43.65 -13.74
N TYR A 9 -58.92 -42.95 -14.49
CA TYR A 9 -58.53 -41.77 -15.25
C TYR A 9 -58.10 -40.60 -14.35
N ALA A 10 -58.81 -40.36 -13.25
CA ALA A 10 -58.45 -39.35 -12.25
C ALA A 10 -57.11 -39.66 -11.57
N ASN A 11 -56.86 -40.92 -11.21
CA ASN A 11 -55.59 -41.36 -10.62
C ASN A 11 -54.41 -41.22 -11.59
N ILE A 12 -54.62 -41.51 -12.88
CA ILE A 12 -53.60 -41.31 -13.93
C ILE A 12 -53.28 -39.81 -14.10
N ARG A 13 -54.30 -38.94 -14.14
CA ARG A 13 -54.10 -37.48 -14.22
C ARG A 13 -53.39 -36.93 -12.98
N PHE A 14 -53.75 -37.40 -11.79
CA PHE A 14 -53.11 -37.00 -10.54
C PHE A 14 -51.65 -37.46 -10.49
N ALA A 15 -51.37 -38.72 -10.85
CA ALA A 15 -50.01 -39.24 -10.95
C ALA A 15 -49.16 -38.47 -11.97
N GLY A 16 -49.75 -38.11 -13.12
CA GLY A 16 -49.10 -37.26 -14.11
C GLY A 16 -48.75 -35.88 -13.55
N PHE A 17 -49.68 -35.22 -12.84
CA PHE A 17 -49.44 -33.92 -12.22
C PHE A 17 -48.31 -33.97 -11.17
N VAL A 18 -48.32 -35.00 -10.31
CA VAL A 18 -47.24 -35.21 -9.32
C VAL A 18 -45.89 -35.43 -10.01
N PHE A 19 -45.86 -36.21 -11.09
CA PHE A 19 -44.63 -36.42 -11.86
C PHE A 19 -44.10 -35.13 -12.48
N PHE A 20 -44.97 -34.27 -13.04
CA PHE A 20 -44.56 -32.96 -13.57
C PHE A 20 -43.98 -32.05 -12.49
N ILE A 21 -44.58 -32.02 -11.30
CA ILE A 21 -44.05 -31.25 -10.16
C ILE A 21 -42.67 -31.77 -9.74
N LEU A 22 -42.51 -33.09 -9.58
CA LEU A 22 -41.22 -33.67 -9.20
C LEU A 22 -40.15 -33.45 -10.27
N ALA A 23 -40.49 -33.57 -11.56
CA ALA A 23 -39.59 -33.29 -12.66
C ALA A 23 -39.17 -31.81 -12.71
N SER A 24 -40.09 -30.89 -12.43
CA SER A 24 -39.79 -29.45 -12.35
C SER A 24 -38.86 -29.11 -11.19
N ILE A 25 -39.08 -29.70 -10.01
CA ILE A 25 -38.22 -29.53 -8.83
C ILE A 25 -36.81 -30.08 -9.12
N PHE A 26 -36.71 -31.25 -9.74
CA PHE A 26 -35.44 -31.83 -10.15
C PHE A 26 -34.71 -30.96 -11.19
N CYS A 27 -35.45 -30.40 -12.15
CA CYS A 27 -34.90 -29.48 -13.15
C CYS A 27 -34.36 -28.20 -12.49
N LEU A 28 -35.12 -27.60 -11.57
CA LEU A 28 -34.68 -26.43 -10.81
C LEU A 28 -33.45 -26.73 -9.94
N TYR A 29 -33.39 -27.90 -9.32
CA TYR A 29 -32.21 -28.33 -8.56
C TYR A 29 -30.98 -28.45 -9.46
N LYS A 30 -31.13 -29.02 -10.66
CA LYS A 30 -30.04 -29.09 -11.64
C LYS A 30 -29.64 -27.73 -12.17
N ILE A 31 -30.57 -26.81 -12.40
CA ILE A 31 -30.24 -25.43 -12.78
C ILE A 31 -29.48 -24.73 -11.65
N TYR A 32 -29.88 -24.91 -10.38
CA TYR A 32 -29.15 -24.35 -9.24
C TYR A 32 -27.73 -24.93 -9.11
N ASP A 33 -27.58 -26.24 -9.27
CA ASP A 33 -26.28 -26.93 -9.24
C ASP A 33 -25.38 -26.51 -10.41
N LEU A 34 -25.95 -26.37 -11.62
CA LEU A 34 -25.26 -25.89 -12.82
C LEU A 34 -24.98 -24.39 -12.81
N SER A 35 -25.79 -23.60 -12.12
CA SER A 35 -25.52 -22.17 -11.91
C SER A 35 -24.26 -21.95 -11.09
N GLY A 36 -23.79 -23.02 -10.42
CA GLY A 36 -22.62 -23.01 -9.56
C GLY A 36 -22.89 -22.13 -8.35
N LYS A 37 -22.40 -22.55 -7.18
CA LYS A 37 -21.99 -21.52 -6.22
C LYS A 37 -21.08 -20.57 -6.99
N PRO A 38 -21.17 -19.22 -6.82
CA PRO A 38 -20.23 -18.31 -7.45
C PRO A 38 -18.86 -18.91 -7.23
N SER A 39 -18.22 -19.32 -8.33
CA SER A 39 -16.95 -20.03 -8.31
C SER A 39 -16.08 -19.28 -7.32
N ASP A 40 -15.59 -19.96 -6.28
CA ASP A 40 -14.74 -19.37 -5.24
C ASP A 40 -13.82 -18.38 -5.91
N ALA A 41 -14.19 -17.09 -5.83
CA ALA A 41 -13.77 -16.10 -6.78
C ALA A 41 -12.27 -16.11 -6.76
N TYR A 42 -11.63 -16.58 -7.85
CA TYR A 42 -10.20 -16.87 -7.98
C TYR A 42 -9.46 -16.19 -6.84
N LYS A 43 -9.30 -16.93 -5.72
CA LYS A 43 -8.73 -16.38 -4.49
C LYS A 43 -7.31 -16.09 -4.91
N ARG A 44 -7.06 -14.86 -5.38
CA ARG A 44 -5.71 -14.36 -5.55
C ARG A 44 -5.08 -14.68 -4.21
N PRO A 45 -3.96 -15.43 -4.16
CA PRO A 45 -3.27 -15.61 -2.89
C PRO A 45 -3.16 -14.20 -2.33
N ILE A 46 -3.69 -13.99 -1.12
CA ILE A 46 -3.60 -12.69 -0.46
C ILE A 46 -2.10 -12.45 -0.40
N LEU A 47 -1.59 -11.65 -1.33
CA LEU A 47 -0.17 -11.38 -1.40
C LEU A 47 0.03 -10.43 -0.23
N THR A 48 0.34 -11.02 0.92
CA THR A 48 0.69 -10.26 2.12
C THR A 48 2.02 -9.59 1.78
N HIS A 49 1.95 -8.34 1.34
CA HIS A 49 3.14 -7.56 1.04
C HIS A 49 3.82 -7.29 2.37
N GLN A 50 4.99 -7.88 2.57
CA GLN A 50 5.79 -7.67 3.77
C GLN A 50 6.96 -6.75 3.44
N LEU A 51 7.07 -5.63 4.16
CA LEU A 51 8.24 -4.76 4.07
C LEU A 51 9.43 -5.48 4.71
N LYS A 52 10.49 -5.71 3.93
CA LYS A 52 11.72 -6.40 4.38
C LYS A 52 12.87 -5.44 4.65
N LEU A 53 12.99 -4.39 3.82
CA LEU A 53 14.08 -3.43 3.86
C LEU A 53 13.58 -2.07 3.38
N VAL A 54 14.04 -1.01 4.02
CA VAL A 54 13.90 0.38 3.53
C VAL A 54 15.31 0.88 3.25
N SER A 55 15.54 1.37 2.03
CA SER A 55 16.76 2.07 1.66
C SER A 55 16.41 3.52 1.37
N PHE A 56 17.16 4.45 1.97
CA PHE A 56 17.00 5.87 1.79
C PHE A 56 18.31 6.47 1.30
N ILE A 57 18.26 7.18 0.18
CA ILE A 57 19.41 7.90 -0.38
C ILE A 57 18.99 9.37 -0.47
N GLY A 58 19.56 10.17 0.41
CA GLY A 58 19.31 11.60 0.50
C GLY A 58 20.51 12.42 0.03
N ARG A 59 20.22 13.59 -0.54
CA ARG A 59 21.22 14.67 -0.62
C ARG A 59 21.28 15.35 0.76
N HIS A 60 22.41 16.02 1.04
CA HIS A 60 22.48 17.00 2.12
C HIS A 60 21.31 17.99 2.07
N GLY A 61 20.95 18.55 3.22
CA GLY A 61 19.94 19.61 3.34
C GLY A 61 20.38 20.91 2.67
N ASP A 62 19.53 21.93 2.79
CA ASP A 62 19.76 23.22 2.14
C ASP A 62 21.01 23.90 2.73
N ARG A 63 21.91 24.32 1.85
CA ARG A 63 23.24 24.84 2.20
C ARG A 63 23.44 26.23 1.60
N SER A 64 24.43 26.95 2.13
CA SER A 64 24.94 28.16 1.49
C SER A 64 25.62 27.83 0.14
N PRO A 65 25.78 28.82 -0.75
CA PRO A 65 26.44 28.63 -2.04
C PRO A 65 27.85 28.06 -1.88
N SER A 66 28.31 27.28 -2.87
CA SER A 66 29.63 26.63 -2.84
C SER A 66 30.75 27.55 -3.28
N ASP A 67 30.44 28.43 -4.24
CA ASP A 67 31.40 29.33 -4.86
C ASP A 67 31.36 30.71 -4.22
N ALA A 68 32.42 31.49 -4.43
CA ALA A 68 32.41 32.90 -4.07
C ALA A 68 31.24 33.61 -4.76
N LEU A 69 30.63 34.57 -4.06
CA LEU A 69 29.61 35.42 -4.64
C LEU A 69 30.14 36.09 -5.93
N PRO A 70 29.28 36.33 -6.93
CA PRO A 70 29.69 36.97 -8.18
C PRO A 70 30.49 38.26 -7.93
N LYS A 71 31.48 38.53 -8.80
CA LYS A 71 32.23 39.79 -8.72
C LYS A 71 31.26 40.98 -8.82
N GLY A 72 31.34 41.90 -7.85
CA GLY A 72 30.44 43.05 -7.76
C GLY A 72 29.14 42.79 -7.00
N ASP A 73 28.99 41.63 -6.34
CA ASP A 73 27.86 41.40 -5.45
C ASP A 73 27.84 42.43 -4.31
N LYS A 74 26.76 43.23 -4.27
CA LYS A 74 26.53 44.28 -3.26
C LYS A 74 26.42 43.76 -1.83
N HIS A 75 26.28 42.46 -1.64
CA HIS A 75 26.17 41.77 -0.37
C HIS A 75 27.42 40.98 -0.01
N ALA A 76 28.51 41.08 -0.78
CA ALA A 76 29.75 40.38 -0.49
C ALA A 76 30.30 40.69 0.92
N ASN A 77 30.16 41.93 1.38
CA ASN A 77 30.55 42.36 2.73
C ASN A 77 29.60 41.88 3.84
N LYS A 78 28.46 41.26 3.49
CA LYS A 78 27.44 40.75 4.43
C LYS A 78 27.35 39.23 4.41
N ILE A 79 28.34 38.53 3.85
CA ILE A 79 28.28 37.08 3.66
C ILE A 79 28.09 36.32 4.98
N ASN A 80 28.75 36.75 6.06
CA ASN A 80 28.61 36.13 7.39
C ASN A 80 27.25 36.42 8.05
N PHE A 81 26.55 37.47 7.62
CA PHE A 81 25.18 37.75 8.09
C PHE A 81 24.18 36.82 7.41
N PHE A 82 24.34 36.56 6.11
CA PHE A 82 23.44 35.68 5.36
C PHE A 82 23.73 34.19 5.58
N TRP A 83 25.02 33.83 5.73
CA TRP A 83 25.48 32.46 5.87
C TRP A 83 26.38 32.34 7.11
N PRO A 84 25.81 32.41 8.32
CA PRO A 84 26.57 32.38 9.58
C PRO A 84 27.36 31.07 9.75
N ASN A 85 26.83 29.97 9.21
CA ASN A 85 27.48 28.66 9.24
C ASN A 85 28.64 28.55 8.25
N GLY A 86 28.92 29.60 7.46
CA GLY A 86 29.95 29.64 6.43
C GLY A 86 29.46 29.18 5.06
N MET A 87 30.32 29.33 4.06
CA MET A 87 30.03 28.95 2.67
C MET A 87 30.10 27.43 2.48
N SER A 88 29.28 26.90 1.57
CA SER A 88 29.12 25.46 1.29
C SER A 88 28.61 24.60 2.45
N ASN A 89 28.26 25.23 3.59
CA ASN A 89 27.82 24.56 4.81
C ASN A 89 26.29 24.53 4.92
N LEU A 90 25.80 23.57 5.70
CA LEU A 90 24.38 23.38 5.94
C LEU A 90 23.80 24.62 6.66
N THR A 91 22.62 25.05 6.24
CA THR A 91 21.88 26.13 6.90
C THR A 91 20.99 25.55 8.00
N ASP A 92 20.67 26.31 9.04
CA ASP A 92 19.76 25.87 10.11
C ASP A 92 18.39 25.46 9.54
N ALA A 93 17.91 26.18 8.53
CA ALA A 93 16.69 25.83 7.81
C ALA A 93 16.82 24.48 7.07
N GLY A 94 18.00 24.20 6.50
CA GLY A 94 18.35 22.95 5.87
C GLY A 94 18.41 21.78 6.84
N GLU A 95 19.02 21.98 8.01
CA GLU A 95 19.05 21.00 9.11
C GLU A 95 17.62 20.68 9.58
N MET A 96 16.82 21.71 9.88
CA MET A 96 15.42 21.54 10.29
C MET A 96 14.58 20.84 9.22
N ARG A 97 14.91 21.02 7.94
CA ARG A 97 14.25 20.30 6.85
C ARG A 97 14.61 18.82 6.85
N GLN A 98 15.87 18.46 7.07
CA GLN A 98 16.30 17.06 7.17
C GLN A 98 15.69 16.38 8.40
N PHE A 99 15.65 17.09 9.53
CA PHE A 99 14.94 16.61 10.72
C PHE A 99 13.47 16.27 10.43
N ARG A 100 12.75 17.16 9.72
CA ARG A 100 11.35 16.88 9.31
C ARG A 100 11.23 15.70 8.35
N ILE A 101 12.19 15.49 7.45
CA ILE A 101 12.23 14.29 6.60
C ILE A 101 12.37 13.03 7.48
N GLY A 102 13.27 13.07 8.48
CA GLY A 102 13.42 11.99 9.46
C GLY A 102 12.12 11.70 10.22
N LEU A 103 11.38 12.74 10.64
CA LEU A 103 10.07 12.58 11.28
C LEU A 103 9.05 11.91 10.36
N GLU A 104 9.00 12.27 9.08
CA GLU A 104 8.10 11.62 8.12
C GLU A 104 8.49 10.16 7.85
N LEU A 105 9.78 9.85 7.78
CA LEU A 105 10.26 8.47 7.67
C LEU A 105 9.87 7.65 8.91
N ARG A 106 10.04 8.22 10.12
CA ARG A 106 9.59 7.59 11.37
C ARG A 106 8.07 7.43 11.39
N ARG A 107 7.30 8.39 10.93
CA ARG A 107 5.83 8.30 10.86
C ARG A 107 5.39 7.19 9.88
N ARG A 108 6.08 7.05 8.75
CA ARG A 108 5.71 6.08 7.71
C ARG A 108 6.17 4.65 8.01
N TYR A 109 7.34 4.50 8.63
CA TYR A 109 7.97 3.21 8.86
C TYR A 109 8.10 2.86 10.35
N GLY A 110 7.49 3.63 11.24
CA GLY A 110 7.62 3.53 12.70
C GLY A 110 7.34 2.13 13.25
N ASP A 111 6.33 1.46 12.69
CA ASP A 111 5.94 0.10 13.07
C ASP A 111 7.00 -0.96 12.72
N PHE A 112 7.95 -0.63 11.83
CA PHE A 112 9.07 -1.49 11.44
C PHE A 112 10.38 -1.12 12.15
N LEU A 113 10.38 -0.05 12.95
CA LEU A 113 11.56 0.43 13.67
C LEU A 113 11.57 -0.09 15.11
N ASP A 114 12.71 -0.62 15.56
CA ASP A 114 12.99 -0.98 16.95
C ASP A 114 14.24 -0.22 17.47
N TYR A 115 14.64 -0.50 18.72
CA TYR A 115 15.82 0.13 19.33
C TYR A 115 17.09 -0.72 19.17
N ASN A 116 17.12 -1.66 18.22
CA ASN A 116 18.28 -2.51 17.98
C ASN A 116 19.19 -1.90 16.91
N ALA A 117 20.27 -1.25 17.35
CA ALA A 117 21.25 -0.60 16.48
C ALA A 117 21.82 -1.50 15.37
N SER A 118 21.88 -2.84 15.57
CA SER A 118 22.40 -3.77 14.56
C SER A 118 21.50 -3.90 13.31
N ARG A 119 20.25 -3.42 13.38
CA ARG A 119 19.30 -3.42 12.25
C ARG A 119 19.35 -2.15 11.41
N TYR A 120 20.22 -1.20 11.79
CA TYR A 120 20.34 0.10 11.15
C TYR A 120 21.73 0.30 10.57
N LEU A 121 21.79 0.86 9.38
CA LEU A 121 23.03 1.23 8.74
C LEU A 121 22.88 2.61 8.11
N ALA A 122 23.77 3.53 8.49
CA ALA A 122 23.81 4.89 7.99
C ALA A 122 25.23 5.21 7.53
N PHE A 123 25.33 5.77 6.32
CA PHE A 123 26.59 6.26 5.77
C PHE A 123 26.38 7.68 5.26
N SER A 124 27.41 8.52 5.45
CA SER A 124 27.45 9.85 4.89
C SER A 124 28.79 10.08 4.19
N SER A 125 28.80 10.96 3.19
CA SER A 125 30.05 11.45 2.63
C SER A 125 30.81 12.27 3.70
N PRO A 126 32.15 12.34 3.65
CA PRO A 126 32.96 12.89 4.75
C PRO A 126 32.89 14.43 4.90
N ILE A 127 31.92 15.10 4.28
CA ILE A 127 31.79 16.56 4.28
C ILE A 127 30.73 17.00 5.31
N TYR A 128 30.98 18.09 6.05
CA TYR A 128 30.11 18.58 7.15
C TYR A 128 28.63 18.62 6.78
N ARG A 129 28.29 19.26 5.65
CA ARG A 129 26.90 19.30 5.17
C ARG A 129 26.20 17.95 5.04
N CYS A 130 26.93 16.86 4.83
CA CYS A 130 26.37 15.50 4.74
C CYS A 130 26.39 14.76 6.08
N LYS A 131 27.26 15.14 7.02
CA LYS A 131 27.29 14.57 8.37
C LYS A 131 26.22 15.19 9.27
N ASP A 132 25.96 16.48 9.05
CA ASP A 132 25.03 17.28 9.86
C ASP A 132 23.59 17.23 9.29
N SER A 133 23.38 16.56 8.15
CA SER A 133 22.06 16.27 7.59
C SER A 133 21.50 14.97 8.17
#